data_AF-A0A1Q4HHS7-F1
#
_entry.id   AF-A0A1Q4HHS7-F1
#
_cell.length_a   1.000
_cell.length_b   1.000
_cell.length_c   1.000
_cell.angle_alpha   90.00
_cell.angle_beta   90.00
_cell.angle_gamma   90.00
#
_symmetry.space_group_name_H-M   'P 1'
#
loop_
_entity.id
_entity.type
_entity.pdbx_description
1 polymer ?
#
loop_
_entity_poly.entity_id
_entity_poly.type
_entity_poly.pdbx_seq_one_letter_code
_entity_poly.pdbx_strand_id
1 'polypeptide(L)'
;MTIAFRYGNPAVDCDGAELRAQCRHLAMVVTISGVIDDDNFDRLTQKVRRLVLAEKPFALDLSGVTFLSARGVSLLYALDDECDLAGVEWAVVSSPAVSNVLRLLDDAFPITSSIPEALHHFAEGTLARRRLLPLLHKTA
;
A
#
# COMPACT_ATOMS: atom_id res chain seq x y z
N MET A 1 -14.46 -15.59 -30.87
CA MET A 1 -13.65 -14.66 -30.05
C MET A 1 -14.21 -14.72 -28.64
N THR A 2 -13.60 -15.54 -27.78
CA THR A 2 -14.16 -15.86 -26.45
C THR A 2 -13.62 -14.87 -25.44
N ILE A 3 -14.50 -14.01 -24.92
CA ILE A 3 -14.19 -13.14 -23.79
C ILE A 3 -14.10 -14.04 -22.56
N ALA A 4 -12.88 -14.36 -22.14
CA ALA A 4 -12.64 -14.98 -20.85
C ALA A 4 -12.93 -13.93 -19.77
N PHE A 5 -14.01 -14.10 -19.03
CA PHE A 5 -14.26 -13.38 -17.78
C PHE A 5 -13.13 -13.71 -16.80
N ARG A 6 -12.08 -12.89 -16.77
CA ARG A 6 -11.06 -12.94 -15.71
C ARG A 6 -11.65 -12.26 -14.48
N TYR A 7 -12.10 -13.05 -13.51
CA TYR A 7 -12.38 -12.56 -12.17
C TYR A 7 -11.05 -12.21 -11.50
N GLY A 8 -10.58 -11.00 -11.78
CA GLY A 8 -9.33 -10.45 -11.25
C GLY A 8 -9.35 -8.97 -11.55
N ASN A 9 -9.09 -8.14 -10.55
CA ASN A 9 -9.02 -6.70 -10.73
C ASN A 9 -7.92 -6.39 -11.77
N PRO A 10 -8.29 -5.99 -13.01
CA PRO A 10 -7.31 -5.85 -14.07
C PRO A 10 -6.32 -4.73 -13.71
N ALA A 11 -5.08 -4.86 -14.19
CA ALA A 11 -4.14 -3.77 -14.08
C ALA A 11 -4.71 -2.56 -14.84
N VAL A 12 -4.63 -1.39 -14.21
CA VAL A 12 -5.05 -0.11 -14.77
C VAL A 12 -3.79 0.58 -15.26
N ASP A 13 -3.71 0.80 -16.57
CA ASP A 13 -2.66 1.64 -17.16
C ASP A 13 -2.79 3.09 -16.67
N CYS A 14 -1.65 3.65 -16.31
CA CYS A 14 -1.47 4.97 -15.75
C CYS A 14 -0.29 5.68 -16.40
N ASP A 15 -0.20 5.65 -17.75
CA ASP A 15 0.79 6.41 -18.53
C ASP A 15 2.23 6.15 -18.08
N GLY A 16 2.74 4.97 -18.40
CA GLY A 16 4.08 4.52 -17.98
C GLY A 16 4.11 3.75 -16.66
N ALA A 17 3.01 3.76 -15.89
CA ALA A 17 2.81 2.90 -14.73
C ALA A 17 1.60 1.97 -14.89
N GLU A 18 1.66 0.80 -14.27
CA GLU A 18 0.51 -0.09 -14.09
C GLU A 18 0.14 -0.16 -12.61
N LEU A 19 -1.16 -0.03 -12.30
CA LEU A 19 -1.69 -0.17 -10.96
C LEU A 19 -2.62 -1.39 -10.88
N ARG A 20 -2.43 -2.25 -9.89
CA ARG A 20 -3.32 -3.39 -9.62
C ARG A 20 -3.69 -3.43 -8.15
N ALA A 21 -4.98 -3.56 -7.84
CA ALA A 21 -5.43 -3.67 -6.45
C ALA A 21 -6.06 -5.04 -6.17
N GLN A 22 -5.78 -5.62 -5.01
CA GLN A 22 -6.29 -6.92 -4.61
C GLN A 22 -6.74 -6.86 -3.16
N CYS A 23 -8.05 -6.92 -2.93
CA CYS A 23 -8.59 -7.09 -1.58
C CYS A 23 -8.38 -8.55 -1.15
N ARG A 24 -7.48 -8.76 -0.20
CA ARG A 24 -7.18 -10.07 0.41
C ARG A 24 -7.78 -10.13 1.81
N HIS A 25 -7.72 -11.32 2.43
CA HIS A 25 -8.22 -11.50 3.78
C HIS A 25 -7.54 -10.54 4.77
N LEU A 26 -6.20 -10.46 4.73
CA LEU A 26 -5.39 -9.71 5.68
C LEU A 26 -5.18 -8.23 5.32
N ALA A 27 -5.27 -7.84 4.05
CA ALA A 27 -4.99 -6.48 3.61
C ALA A 27 -5.58 -6.15 2.23
N MET A 28 -5.68 -4.85 1.93
CA MET A 28 -5.70 -4.35 0.57
C MET A 28 -4.26 -4.32 0.05
N VAL A 29 -3.95 -5.09 -0.99
CA VAL A 29 -2.63 -5.07 -1.63
C VAL A 29 -2.73 -4.28 -2.92
N VAL A 30 -2.00 -3.18 -3.02
CA VAL A 30 -1.91 -2.35 -4.23
C VAL A 30 -0.50 -2.44 -4.78
N THR A 31 -0.37 -2.98 -5.99
CA THR A 31 0.90 -3.06 -6.70
C THR A 31 0.98 -1.97 -7.75
N ILE A 32 2.09 -1.24 -7.77
CA ILE A 32 2.44 -0.31 -8.83
C ILE A 32 3.76 -0.76 -9.45
N SER A 33 3.82 -0.78 -10.77
CA SER A 33 5.04 -1.07 -11.53
C SER A 33 5.25 -0.07 -12.65
N GLY A 34 6.48 0.08 -13.12
CA GLY A 34 6.84 1.04 -14.18
C GLY A 34 7.35 2.36 -13.63
N VAL A 35 7.04 3.46 -14.30
CA VAL A 35 7.60 4.79 -14.04
C VAL A 35 6.58 5.64 -13.29
N ILE A 36 6.96 6.21 -12.15
CA ILE A 36 6.18 7.23 -11.44
C ILE A 36 6.90 8.57 -11.64
N ASP A 37 6.30 9.45 -12.43
CA ASP A 37 6.86 10.76 -12.79
C ASP A 37 5.87 11.91 -12.53
N ASP A 38 6.28 13.12 -12.86
CA ASP A 38 5.50 14.32 -12.57
C ASP A 38 4.21 14.41 -13.39
N ASP A 39 4.07 13.62 -14.47
CA ASP A 39 2.90 13.60 -15.34
C ASP A 39 1.83 12.63 -14.83
N ASN A 40 2.23 11.49 -14.27
CA ASN A 40 1.28 10.46 -13.83
C ASN A 40 1.03 10.41 -12.31
N PHE A 41 1.86 11.04 -11.48
CA PHE A 41 1.79 10.85 -10.03
C PHE A 41 0.45 11.34 -9.43
N ASP A 42 -0.15 12.44 -9.91
CA ASP A 42 -1.42 12.97 -9.37
C ASP A 42 -2.55 11.93 -9.51
N ARG A 43 -2.62 11.30 -10.68
CA ARG A 43 -3.60 10.25 -10.99
C ARG A 43 -3.35 8.99 -10.17
N LEU A 44 -2.10 8.56 -10.04
CA LEU A 44 -1.73 7.41 -9.23
C LEU A 44 -2.11 7.66 -7.76
N THR A 45 -1.73 8.82 -7.21
CA THR A 45 -2.05 9.23 -5.84
C THR A 45 -3.56 9.19 -5.59
N GLN A 46 -4.36 9.79 -6.48
CA GLN A 46 -5.82 9.77 -6.35
C GLN A 46 -6.40 8.34 -6.36
N LYS A 47 -5.87 7.46 -7.21
CA LYS A 47 -6.31 6.05 -7.28
C LYS A 47 -5.93 5.28 -6.03
N VAL A 48 -4.69 5.43 -5.54
CA VAL A 48 -4.18 4.74 -4.34
C VAL A 48 -4.99 5.13 -3.11
N ARG A 49 -5.20 6.43 -2.87
CA ARG A 49 -5.96 6.94 -1.72
C ARG A 49 -7.37 6.35 -1.64
N ARG A 50 -8.06 6.24 -2.77
CA ARG A 50 -9.42 5.67 -2.86
C ARG A 50 -9.51 4.18 -2.53
N LEU A 51 -8.37 3.48 -2.47
CA LEU A 51 -8.30 2.06 -2.15
C LEU A 51 -8.08 1.81 -0.67
N VAL A 52 -7.83 2.85 0.13
CA VAL A 52 -7.80 2.74 1.60
C VAL A 52 -9.22 2.48 2.08
N LEU A 53 -9.39 1.43 2.88
CA LEU A 53 -10.68 1.00 3.42
C LEU A 53 -10.56 0.90 4.95
N ALA A 54 -11.58 1.36 5.66
CA ALA A 54 -11.65 1.21 7.11
C ALA A 54 -11.47 -0.27 7.52
N GLU A 55 -10.81 -0.49 8.67
CA GLU A 55 -10.53 -1.81 9.25
C GLU A 55 -9.73 -2.78 8.37
N LYS A 56 -9.23 -2.35 7.21
CA LYS A 56 -8.43 -3.17 6.30
C LYS A 56 -7.02 -2.58 6.18
N PRO A 57 -5.99 -3.25 6.72
CA PRO A 57 -4.60 -2.83 6.52
C PRO A 57 -4.24 -2.68 5.03
N PHE A 58 -3.29 -1.81 4.73
CA PHE A 58 -2.91 -1.46 3.36
C PHE A 58 -1.45 -1.83 3.07
N ALA A 59 -1.20 -2.60 2.01
CA ALA A 59 0.16 -2.91 1.56
C ALA A 59 0.39 -2.33 0.16
N LEU A 60 1.32 -1.38 0.05
CA LEU A 60 1.75 -0.80 -1.23
C LEU A 60 3.00 -1.52 -1.73
N ASP A 61 2.87 -2.25 -2.83
CA ASP A 61 3.99 -2.92 -3.49
C ASP A 61 4.55 -2.04 -4.62
N LEU A 62 5.69 -1.40 -4.37
CA LEU A 62 6.44 -0.63 -5.37
C LEU A 62 7.67 -1.40 -5.87
N SER A 63 7.77 -2.71 -5.62
CA SER A 63 8.93 -3.51 -6.04
C SER A 63 9.15 -3.51 -7.57
N GLY A 64 8.07 -3.31 -8.35
CA GLY A 64 8.11 -3.19 -9.80
C GLY A 64 8.32 -1.78 -10.33
N VAL A 65 8.48 -0.77 -9.47
CA VAL A 65 8.73 0.62 -9.90
C VAL A 65 10.18 0.78 -10.34
N THR A 66 10.39 1.25 -11.56
CA THR A 66 11.72 1.42 -12.17
C THR A 66 12.24 2.85 -12.06
N PHE A 67 11.36 3.82 -11.82
CA PHE A 67 11.71 5.23 -11.60
C PHE A 67 10.68 5.91 -10.70
N LEU A 68 11.15 6.78 -9.81
CA LEU A 68 10.32 7.63 -8.95
C LEU A 68 10.85 9.06 -9.01
N SER A 69 10.04 10.01 -9.49
CA SER A 69 10.38 11.43 -9.41
C SER A 69 10.39 11.91 -7.95
N ALA A 70 11.05 13.05 -7.70
CA ALA A 70 11.05 13.66 -6.37
C ALA A 70 9.61 13.99 -5.90
N ARG A 71 8.73 14.41 -6.80
CA ARG A 71 7.31 14.70 -6.49
C ARG A 71 6.55 13.43 -6.15
N GLY A 72 6.94 12.28 -6.72
CA GLY A 72 6.33 10.98 -6.46
C GLY A 72 6.37 10.53 -4.99
N VAL A 73 7.29 11.04 -4.18
CA VAL A 73 7.29 10.84 -2.71
C VAL A 73 5.98 11.31 -2.08
N SER A 74 5.35 12.35 -2.64
CA SER A 74 4.08 12.89 -2.14
C SER A 74 2.94 11.86 -2.17
N LEU A 75 3.05 10.81 -2.99
CA LEU A 75 2.12 9.69 -2.98
C LEU A 75 2.14 8.96 -1.63
N LEU A 76 3.34 8.74 -1.07
CA LEU A 76 3.51 8.03 0.20
C LEU A 76 2.99 8.85 1.39
N TYR A 77 3.29 10.14 1.44
CA TYR A 77 2.71 11.03 2.45
C TYR A 77 1.17 11.07 2.35
N ALA A 78 0.64 11.17 1.13
CA ALA A 78 -0.80 11.18 0.96
C ALA A 78 -1.47 9.83 1.29
N LEU A 79 -0.74 8.72 1.16
CA LEU A 79 -1.21 7.41 1.63
C LEU A 79 -1.17 7.32 3.15
N ASP A 80 -0.09 7.78 3.77
CA ASP A 80 0.08 7.85 5.23
C ASP A 80 -1.09 8.61 5.87
N ASP A 81 -1.38 9.83 5.37
CA ASP A 81 -2.51 10.65 5.81
C ASP A 81 -3.86 9.91 5.72
N GLU A 82 -4.11 9.19 4.62
CA GLU A 82 -5.37 8.45 4.43
C GLU A 82 -5.46 7.23 5.35
N CYS A 83 -4.35 6.52 5.56
CA CYS A 83 -4.31 5.38 6.46
C CYS A 83 -4.50 5.80 7.92
N ASP A 84 -3.91 6.93 8.32
CA ASP A 84 -4.12 7.56 9.62
C ASP A 84 -5.57 7.98 9.82
N LEU A 85 -6.17 8.66 8.83
CA LEU A 85 -7.57 9.05 8.86
C LEU A 85 -8.52 7.84 8.95
N ALA A 86 -8.18 6.74 8.28
CA ALA A 86 -8.96 5.50 8.32
C ALA A 86 -8.67 4.64 9.56
N GLY A 87 -7.66 4.98 10.36
CA GLY A 87 -7.22 4.22 11.53
C GLY A 87 -6.70 2.82 11.17
N VAL A 88 -6.03 2.66 10.02
CA VAL A 88 -5.51 1.38 9.55
C VAL A 88 -4.00 1.38 9.44
N GLU A 89 -3.39 0.23 9.74
CA GLU A 89 -1.96 0.02 9.52
C GLU A 89 -1.65 -0.04 8.03
N TRP A 90 -0.46 0.43 7.65
CA TRP A 90 0.04 0.28 6.30
C TRP A 90 1.51 -0.09 6.25
N ALA A 91 1.95 -0.57 5.09
CA ALA A 91 3.33 -0.92 4.79
C ALA A 91 3.64 -0.68 3.31
N VAL A 92 4.92 -0.44 3.01
CA VAL A 92 5.40 -0.28 1.63
C VAL A 92 6.58 -1.19 1.34
N VAL A 93 6.58 -1.83 0.18
CA VAL A 93 7.73 -2.57 -0.37
C VAL A 93 8.38 -1.69 -1.43
N SER A 94 9.66 -1.36 -1.27
CA SER A 94 10.38 -0.50 -2.19
C SER A 94 11.24 -1.28 -3.19
N SER A 95 11.28 -0.85 -4.44
CA SER A 95 12.37 -1.21 -5.36
C SER A 95 13.65 -0.39 -5.07
N PRO A 96 14.82 -0.75 -5.63
CA PRO A 96 16.03 0.06 -5.49
C PRO A 96 15.86 1.52 -5.97
N ALA A 97 15.07 1.73 -7.04
CA ALA A 97 14.80 3.08 -7.56
C ALA A 97 14.03 3.92 -6.53
N VAL A 98 13.06 3.30 -5.85
CA VAL A 98 12.29 3.93 -4.77
C VAL A 98 13.17 4.14 -3.54
N SER A 99 13.90 3.12 -3.07
CA SER A 99 14.76 3.21 -1.89
C SER A 99 15.81 4.32 -2.00
N ASN A 100 16.35 4.58 -3.20
CA ASN A 100 17.30 5.66 -3.42
C ASN A 100 16.71 7.04 -3.10
N VAL A 101 15.44 7.25 -3.42
CA VAL A 101 14.72 8.50 -3.11
C VAL A 101 14.36 8.54 -1.63
N LEU A 102 13.85 7.44 -1.07
CA LEU A 102 13.41 7.38 0.33
C LEU A 102 14.56 7.50 1.33
N ARG A 103 15.79 7.10 0.99
CA ARG A 103 16.97 7.24 1.87
C ARG A 103 17.26 8.69 2.27
N LEU A 104 16.71 9.67 1.56
CA LEU A 104 16.85 11.09 1.88
C LEU A 104 15.79 11.57 2.91
N LEU A 105 14.87 10.70 3.33
CA LEU A 105 13.75 10.99 4.20
C LEU A 105 13.91 10.12 5.45
N ASP A 106 14.18 10.72 6.61
CA ASP A 106 14.54 10.05 7.87
C ASP A 106 13.45 9.06 8.35
N ASP A 107 13.55 7.80 7.94
CA ASP A 107 12.67 6.66 8.31
C ASP A 107 11.17 6.99 8.34
N ALA A 108 10.72 7.85 7.42
CA ALA A 108 9.38 8.42 7.43
C ALA A 108 8.25 7.41 7.10
N PHE A 109 8.59 6.21 6.61
CA PHE A 109 7.60 5.27 6.08
C PHE A 109 7.80 3.84 6.60
N PRO A 110 6.73 3.06 6.79
CA PRO A 110 6.77 1.67 7.23
C PRO A 110 7.24 0.72 6.11
N ILE A 111 8.54 0.75 5.81
CA ILE A 111 9.13 -0.08 4.74
C ILE A 111 9.27 -1.54 5.21
N THR A 112 8.80 -2.49 4.40
CA THR A 112 9.04 -3.93 4.57
C THR A 112 9.81 -4.50 3.38
N SER A 113 10.48 -5.63 3.57
CA SER A 113 11.25 -6.30 2.52
C SER A 113 10.34 -6.98 1.48
N SER A 114 9.11 -7.31 1.85
CA SER A 114 8.16 -8.01 0.97
C SER A 114 6.71 -7.90 1.43
N ILE A 115 5.78 -8.24 0.53
CA ILE A 115 4.34 -8.31 0.86
C ILE A 115 4.04 -9.42 1.87
N PRO A 116 4.60 -10.64 1.76
CA PRO A 116 4.44 -11.66 2.81
C PRO A 116 4.83 -11.17 4.20
N GLU A 117 5.92 -10.40 4.33
CA GLU A 117 6.34 -9.82 5.61
C GLU A 117 5.32 -8.80 6.14
N ALA A 118 4.86 -7.87 5.28
CA ALA A 118 3.82 -6.92 5.66
C ALA A 118 2.54 -7.63 6.14
N LEU A 119 2.09 -8.65 5.40
CA LEU A 119 0.92 -9.44 5.77
C LEU A 119 1.10 -10.19 7.09
N HIS A 120 2.32 -10.67 7.37
CA HIS A 120 2.65 -11.29 8.65
C HIS A 120 2.54 -10.28 9.80
N HIS A 121 3.09 -9.07 9.63
CA HIS A 121 2.98 -8.01 10.62
C HIS A 121 1.52 -7.63 10.92
N PHE A 122 0.68 -7.47 9.90
CA PHE A 122 -0.75 -7.15 10.08
C PHE A 122 -1.51 -8.28 10.80
N ALA A 123 -1.16 -9.54 10.53
CA ALA A 123 -1.76 -10.68 11.21
C ALA A 123 -1.42 -10.67 12.72
N GLU A 124 -0.16 -10.42 13.06
CA GLU A 124 0.29 -10.32 14.46
C GLU A 124 -0.40 -9.16 15.19
N GLY A 125 -0.52 -7.98 14.57
CA GLY A 125 -1.24 -6.84 15.14
C GLY A 125 -2.73 -7.16 15.40
N THR A 126 -3.37 -7.85 14.45
CA THR A 126 -4.76 -8.31 14.60
C THR A 126 -4.92 -9.31 15.75
N LEU A 127 -4.00 -10.27 15.87
CA LEU A 127 -4.01 -11.26 16.95
C LEU A 127 -3.75 -10.62 18.32
N ALA A 128 -2.82 -9.67 18.42
CA ALA A 128 -2.54 -8.92 19.64
C ALA A 128 -3.78 -8.14 20.11
N ARG A 129 -4.42 -7.38 19.22
CA ARG A 129 -5.68 -6.66 19.53
C ARG A 129 -6.75 -7.62 20.06
N ARG A 130 -6.96 -8.76 19.41
CA ARG A 130 -7.93 -9.78 19.84
C ARG A 130 -7.64 -10.38 21.21
N ARG A 131 -6.36 -10.58 21.56
CA ARG A 131 -5.96 -11.09 22.88
C ARG A 131 -6.23 -10.10 24.01
N LEU A 132 -6.22 -8.80 23.72
CA LEU A 132 -6.46 -7.74 24.71
C LEU A 132 -7.96 -7.49 24.97
N LEU A 133 -8.85 -7.77 24.00
CA LEU A 133 -10.30 -7.54 24.15
C LEU A 133 -10.91 -8.17 25.43
N PRO A 134 -10.65 -9.44 25.79
CA PRO A 134 -11.21 -10.04 27.00
C PRO A 134 -10.73 -9.36 28.30
N LEU A 135 -9.57 -8.70 28.27
CA LEU A 135 -9.00 -8.03 29.44
C LEU A 135 -9.68 -6.67 29.70
N LEU A 136 -10.12 -5.98 28.64
CA LEU A 136 -10.87 -4.73 28.77
C LEU A 136 -12.26 -4.97 29.36
N HIS A 137 -12.91 -6.08 29.02
CA HIS A 137 -14.25 -6.41 29.54
C HIS A 137 -14.28 -6.92 30.98
N LYS A 138 -13.12 -7.17 31.62
CA LYS A 138 -13.02 -7.75 32.97
C LYS A 138 -12.83 -6.70 34.08
N THR A 139 -12.95 -5.42 33.77
CA THR A 139 -12.78 -4.31 34.73
C THR A 139 -14.11 -3.74 35.27
N ALA A 140 -15.23 -4.45 35.10
CA ALA A 140 -16.54 -4.08 35.64
C ALA A 140 -16.92 -4.95 36.85
#